data_AF-A3X134-F1
#
_entry.id   AF-A3X134-F1
#
_cell.length_a   1.000
_cell.length_b   1.000
_cell.length_c   1.000
_cell.angle_alpha   90.00
_cell.angle_beta   90.00
_cell.angle_gamma   90.00
#
_symmetry.space_group_name_H-M   'P 1'
#
loop_
_entity.id
_entity.type
_entity.pdbx_description
1 polymer ?
#
loop_
_entity_poly.entity_id
_entity_poly.type
_entity_poly.pdbx_seq_one_letter_code
_entity_poly.pdbx_strand_id
1 'polypeptide(L)' 'MTDLLNFPARHQALYDEIARSHPSLMSGKVWCSRCGQPRQVDAAKCLRDGWPKCCGATVSLDQRNEVPA' A
#
# COMPACT_ATOMS: atom_id res chain seq x y z
N MET A 1 -30.98 -20.19 3.69
CA MET A 1 -30.10 -20.59 4.80
C MET A 1 -28.74 -20.91 4.20
N THR A 2 -27.94 -19.86 3.98
CA THR A 2 -26.53 -19.76 3.52
C THR A 2 -26.44 -18.29 3.11
N ASP A 3 -25.62 -17.41 3.70
CA ASP A 3 -24.17 -17.47 3.66
C ASP A 3 -23.63 -16.42 4.67
N LEU A 4 -23.59 -16.78 5.96
CA LEU A 4 -23.02 -15.93 7.02
C LEU A 4 -21.60 -16.39 7.44
N LEU A 5 -21.00 -17.30 6.67
CA LEU A 5 -19.72 -17.92 7.02
C LEU A 5 -18.54 -17.45 6.16
N ASN A 6 -18.67 -16.36 5.39
CA ASN A 6 -17.58 -15.86 4.54
C ASN A 6 -17.13 -14.41 4.84
N PHE A 7 -17.27 -13.96 6.08
CA PHE A 7 -16.85 -12.61 6.49
C PHE A 7 -15.33 -12.33 6.39
N PRO A 8 -14.41 -13.22 6.84
CA PRO A 8 -12.98 -12.91 6.79
C PRO A 8 -12.40 -12.93 5.36
N ALA A 9 -12.92 -13.78 4.47
CA ALA A 9 -12.46 -13.83 3.08
C ALA A 9 -12.85 -12.57 2.28
N ARG A 10 -14.01 -11.97 2.57
CA ARG A 10 -14.44 -10.69 1.97
C ARG A 10 -13.48 -9.55 2.28
N HIS A 11 -12.94 -9.48 3.49
CA HIS A 11 -11.97 -8.44 3.86
C HIS A 11 -10.64 -8.57 3.12
N GLN A 12 -10.15 -9.78 2.86
CA GLN A 12 -8.93 -9.96 2.05
C GLN A 12 -9.15 -9.50 0.60
N ALA A 13 -10.23 -9.98 -0.02
CA ALA A 13 -10.55 -9.67 -1.40
C ALA A 13 -10.74 -8.16 -1.65
N LEU A 14 -11.28 -7.42 -0.67
CA LEU A 14 -11.46 -5.97 -0.76
C LEU A 14 -10.11 -5.22 -0.85
N TYR A 15 -9.12 -5.56 -0.03
CA TYR A 15 -7.82 -4.89 -0.08
C TYR A 15 -7.05 -5.22 -1.36
N ASP A 16 -7.19 -6.44 -1.86
CA ASP A 16 -6.62 -6.83 -3.16
C ASP A 16 -7.28 -6.06 -4.32
N GLU A 17 -8.60 -5.84 -4.26
CA GLU A 17 -9.33 -5.03 -5.23
C GLU A 17 -8.88 -3.56 -5.18
N ILE A 18 -8.77 -2.97 -3.99
CA ILE A 18 -8.27 -1.60 -3.80
C ILE A 18 -6.82 -1.49 -4.29
N ALA A 19 -5.96 -2.46 -3.96
CA ALA A 19 -4.57 -2.46 -4.41
C ALA A 19 -4.44 -2.52 -5.94
N ARG A 20 -5.38 -3.17 -6.63
CA ARG A 20 -5.45 -3.23 -8.10
C ARG A 20 -6.12 -2.01 -8.73
N SER A 21 -6.88 -1.23 -7.95
CA SER A 21 -7.64 -0.09 -8.48
C SER A 21 -6.76 1.09 -8.93
N HIS A 22 -5.53 1.21 -8.40
CA HIS A 22 -4.63 2.29 -8.73
C HIS A 22 -3.24 1.78 -9.15
N PRO A 23 -2.64 2.26 -10.25
CA PRO A 23 -1.32 1.83 -10.72
C PRO A 23 -0.21 1.96 -9.66
N SER A 24 -0.24 3.03 -8.86
CA SER A 24 0.75 3.25 -7.79
C SER A 24 0.69 2.15 -6.73
N LEU A 25 -0.50 1.69 -6.35
CA LEU A 25 -0.68 0.61 -5.39
C LEU A 25 -0.28 -0.74 -6.01
N MET A 26 -0.68 -0.97 -7.26
CA MET A 26 -0.33 -2.19 -8.00
C MET A 26 1.18 -2.33 -8.20
N SER A 27 1.90 -1.22 -8.37
CA SER A 27 3.36 -1.22 -8.48
C SER A 27 4.04 -1.77 -7.22
N GLY A 28 3.38 -1.66 -6.06
CA GLY A 28 3.92 -2.04 -4.76
C GLY A 28 5.19 -1.30 -4.40
N LYS A 29 5.47 -0.14 -4.98
CA LYS A 29 6.67 0.66 -4.67
C LYS A 29 6.31 1.83 -3.78
N VAL A 30 7.07 1.97 -2.71
CA VAL A 30 6.99 3.11 -1.80
C VAL A 30 8.36 3.72 -1.57
N TRP A 31 8.36 5.00 -1.21
CA TRP A 31 9.53 5.84 -1.14
C TRP A 31 9.66 6.43 0.26
N CYS A 32 10.85 6.32 0.83
CA CYS A 32 11.13 7.06 2.05
C CYS A 32 11.31 8.55 1.73
N SER A 33 10.54 9.41 2.38
CA SER A 33 10.64 10.87 2.25
C SER A 33 11.94 11.47 2.81
N ARG A 34 12.74 10.69 3.55
CA ARG A 34 14.00 11.13 4.18
C ARG A 34 15.23 10.71 3.40
N CYS A 35 15.35 9.42 3.05
CA CYS A 35 16.50 8.88 2.34
C CYS A 35 16.25 8.67 0.83
N GLY A 36 15.01 8.84 0.35
CA GLY A 36 14.65 8.67 -1.06
C GLY A 36 14.70 7.22 -1.55
N GLN A 37 15.02 6.25 -0.68
CA GLN A 37 15.16 4.85 -1.08
C GLN A 37 13.79 4.25 -1.40
N PRO A 38 13.63 3.62 -2.58
CA PRO A 38 12.43 2.86 -2.91
C PRO A 38 12.44 1.54 -2.15
N ARG A 39 11.24 1.06 -1.81
CA ARG A 39 11.02 -0.23 -1.18
C ARG A 39 9.84 -0.94 -1.82
N GLN A 40 10.01 -2.22 -2.06
CA GLN A 40 8.92 -3.08 -2.54
C GLN A 40 8.08 -3.52 -1.35
N VAL A 41 6.77 -3.36 -1.46
CA VAL A 41 5.77 -3.71 -0.46
C VAL A 41 4.56 -4.35 -1.14
N ASP A 42 3.85 -5.17 -0.38
CA ASP A 42 2.52 -5.64 -0.75
C ASP A 42 1.50 -4.58 -0.30
N ALA A 43 0.93 -3.86 -1.26
CA ALA A 43 -0.04 -2.80 -0.99
C ALA A 43 -1.30 -3.32 -0.29
N ALA A 44 -1.80 -4.50 -0.65
CA ALA A 44 -2.99 -5.07 -0.03
C ALA A 44 -2.73 -5.41 1.45
N LYS A 45 -1.55 -5.95 1.75
CA LYS A 45 -1.11 -6.17 3.13
C LYS A 45 -0.93 -4.86 3.90
N CYS A 46 -0.30 -3.85 3.29
CA CYS A 46 -0.08 -2.55 3.93
C CYS A 46 -1.38 -1.78 4.19
N LEU A 47 -2.41 -1.93 3.36
CA LEU A 47 -3.72 -1.35 3.60
C LEU A 47 -4.43 -1.94 4.82
N ARG A 48 -4.11 -3.18 5.18
CA ARG A 48 -4.62 -3.85 6.40
C ARG A 48 -3.77 -3.56 7.63
N ASP A 49 -2.47 -3.80 7.53
CA ASP A 49 -1.57 -3.84 8.69
C ASP A 49 -0.89 -2.47 8.95
N GLY A 50 -0.98 -1.56 7.98
CA GLY A 50 -0.32 -0.26 7.99
C GLY A 50 0.90 -0.17 7.08
N TRP A 51 1.27 1.06 6.74
CA TRP A 51 2.44 1.35 5.92
C TRP A 51 3.74 1.18 6.72
N PRO A 52 4.80 0.61 6.12
CA PRO A 52 6.08 0.46 6.79
C PRO A 52 6.72 1.82 7.05
N LYS A 53 7.57 1.87 8.07
CA LYS A 53 8.35 3.07 8.39
C LYS A 53 9.77 2.96 7.85
N CYS A 54 10.33 4.09 7.47
CA CYS A 54 11.74 4.23 7.10
C CYS A 54 12.27 5.57 7.66
N CYS A 55 13.47 5.55 8.24
CA CYS A 55 14.08 6.73 8.87
C CYS A 55 13.18 7.46 9.90
N GLY A 56 12.31 6.71 10.60
CA GLY A 56 11.38 7.25 11.59
C GLY A 56 10.08 7.84 11.04
N ALA A 57 9.89 7.89 9.72
CA ALA A 57 8.67 8.39 9.07
C ALA A 57 7.95 7.29 8.29
N THR A 58 6.64 7.45 8.07
CA THR A 58 5.88 6.59 7.16
C THR A 58 6.33 6.84 5.73
N VAL A 59 6.51 5.77 4.95
CA VAL A 59 6.86 5.86 3.53
C VAL A 59 5.67 6.33 2.69
N SER A 60 5.94 6.95 1.54
CA SER A 60 4.92 7.46 0.61
C SER A 60 4.82 6.57 -0.62
N LEU A 61 3.65 6.53 -1.25
CA LEU A 61 3.47 5.86 -2.55
C LEU A 61 4.13 6.62 -3.69
N ASP A 62 4.08 7.95 -3.63
CA ASP A 62 4.73 8.79 -4.60
C ASP A 62 6.24 8.88 -4.32
N GLN A 63 7.02 8.67 -5.37
CA GLN A 63 8.34 9.28 -5.44
C GLN A 63 8.13 10.77 -5.31
N ARG A 64 8.91 11.44 -4.45
CA ARG A 64 8.90 12.89 -4.37
C ARG A 64 9.29 13.42 -5.76
N ASN A 65 8.29 13.72 -6.59
CA ASN A 65 8.46 14.41 -7.85
C ASN A 65 8.52 15.89 -7.48
N GLU A 66 9.62 16.27 -6.84
CA GLU A 66 9.97 17.67 -6.72
C GLU A 66 10.21 18.17 -8.14
N VAL A 67 9.21 18.83 -8.72
CA VAL A 67 9.40 19.74 -9.85
C VAL A 67 10.31 20.84 -9.30
N PRO A 68 11.58 20.93 -9.72
CA PRO A 68 12.42 22.03 -9.31
C PRO A 68 12.03 23.27 -10.12
N ALA A 69 11.93 24.39 -9.39
CA ALA A 69 11.80 25.78 -9.82
C ALA A 69 10.38 26.27 -10.20
#